data_AF-A0A6J4S9H6-F1
#
_entry.id   AF-A0A6J4S9H6-F1
#
_cell.length_a   1.000
_cell.length_b   1.000
_cell.length_c   1.000
_cell.angle_alpha   90.00
_cell.angle_beta   90.00
_cell.angle_gamma   90.00
#
_symmetry.space_group_name_H-M   'P 1'
#
loop_
_entity.id
_entity.type
_entity.pdbx_description
1 polymer ?
#
loop_
_entity_poly.entity_id
_entity_poly.type
_entity_poly.pdbx_seq_one_letter_code
_entity_poly.pdbx_strand_id
1 'polypeptide(L)'
;METTERSAARAEELFRGLGGAVQDGFPAVHAPVYRTAAGTAYLKSPGVVILAKPQTNVRGLGGFLEGFDPDLGFPGYLDDPTELPGSSQLCKTAGQLCYASFGPRRTTNENAASYFGRLTGAGHGSVLEHANFSFLLYGISRSVTHELVRHRAGAGFSQISQRYVSGAVLRFVERPEYQEDGELHRHFEERADRAAAGYGEMAERLLELQGEGHAM
;
A
#
# COMPACT_ATOMS: atom_id res chain seq x y z
N MET A 1 -0.71 -19.94 5.44
CA MET A 1 -0.64 -19.20 4.16
C MET A 1 0.74 -19.45 3.58
N GLU A 2 0.84 -20.19 2.48
CA GLU A 2 2.09 -20.61 1.83
C GLU A 2 2.97 -19.41 1.44
N THR A 3 3.83 -18.99 2.35
CA THR A 3 5.04 -18.24 2.01
C THR A 3 6.14 -19.27 1.75
N THR A 4 5.96 -20.05 0.68
CA THR A 4 7.02 -20.90 0.14
C THR A 4 7.96 -20.03 -0.70
N GLU A 5 9.23 -20.41 -0.80
CA GLU A 5 10.23 -19.74 -1.65
C GLU A 5 9.71 -19.53 -3.09
N ARG A 6 8.84 -20.43 -3.57
CA ARG A 6 8.15 -20.34 -4.87
C ARG A 6 7.23 -19.12 -4.98
N SER A 7 6.50 -18.77 -3.93
CA SER A 7 5.67 -17.55 -3.90
C SER A 7 6.54 -16.29 -3.87
N ALA A 8 7.68 -16.34 -3.18
CA ALA A 8 8.63 -15.22 -3.12
C ALA A 8 9.27 -14.98 -4.50
N ALA A 9 9.76 -16.04 -5.15
CA ALA A 9 10.34 -15.98 -6.49
C ALA A 9 9.33 -15.45 -7.52
N ARG A 10 8.06 -15.91 -7.45
CA ARG A 10 6.99 -15.40 -8.32
C ARG A 10 6.70 -13.92 -8.06
N ALA A 11 6.68 -13.48 -6.81
CA ALA A 11 6.47 -12.08 -6.48
C ALA A 11 7.60 -11.19 -7.01
N GLU A 12 8.85 -11.66 -6.92
CA GLU A 12 10.02 -10.96 -7.45
C GLU A 12 10.02 -10.90 -8.98
N GLU A 13 9.65 -12.00 -9.65
CA GLU A 13 9.45 -12.03 -11.10
C GLU A 13 8.36 -11.05 -11.54
N LEU A 14 7.20 -11.06 -10.87
CA LEU A 14 6.11 -10.14 -11.16
C LEU A 14 6.53 -8.68 -10.92
N PHE A 15 7.20 -8.40 -9.81
CA PHE A 15 7.68 -7.06 -9.49
C PHE A 15 8.62 -6.54 -10.57
N ARG A 16 9.58 -7.35 -11.03
CA ARG A 16 10.46 -7.00 -12.15
C ARG A 16 9.71 -6.84 -13.47
N GLY A 17 8.78 -7.76 -13.77
CA GLY A 17 7.97 -7.73 -15.00
C GLY A 17 7.08 -6.50 -15.10
N LEU A 18 6.66 -5.94 -13.96
CA LEU A 18 5.90 -4.69 -13.88
C LEU A 18 6.77 -3.43 -13.89
N GLY A 19 8.09 -3.56 -14.09
CA GLY A 19 9.01 -2.42 -14.03
C GLY A 19 9.22 -1.88 -12.62
N GLY A 20 9.12 -2.75 -11.61
CA GLY A 20 9.32 -2.42 -10.22
C GLY A 20 10.72 -1.88 -9.94
N ALA A 21 10.77 -0.81 -9.14
CA ALA A 21 12.00 -0.19 -8.69
C ALA A 21 11.97 -0.04 -7.16
N VAL A 22 13.14 -0.12 -6.53
CA VAL A 22 13.30 0.15 -5.10
C VAL A 22 14.13 1.41 -4.94
N GLN A 23 13.56 2.43 -4.30
CA GLN A 23 14.24 3.67 -3.97
C GLN A 23 14.24 3.85 -2.46
N ASP A 24 15.42 4.07 -1.85
CA ASP A 24 15.59 4.24 -0.40
C ASP A 24 14.98 3.11 0.44
N GLY A 25 14.94 1.89 -0.11
CA GLY A 25 14.36 0.71 0.53
C GLY A 25 12.83 0.63 0.45
N PHE A 26 12.19 1.46 -0.39
CA PHE A 26 10.76 1.47 -0.67
C PHE A 26 10.46 1.01 -2.10
N PRO A 27 9.73 -0.10 -2.26
CA PRO A 27 9.27 -0.57 -3.57
C PRO A 27 8.24 0.37 -4.21
N ALA A 28 8.35 0.53 -5.51
CA ALA A 28 7.41 1.26 -6.35
C ALA A 28 7.23 0.56 -7.70
N VAL A 29 6.01 0.59 -8.23
CA VAL A 29 5.66 0.26 -9.60
C VAL A 29 4.97 1.48 -10.18
N HIS A 30 5.56 2.09 -11.20
CA HIS A 30 5.05 3.34 -11.77
C HIS A 30 4.21 3.10 -13.02
N ALA A 31 3.06 3.76 -13.10
CA ALA A 31 2.25 3.79 -14.31
C ALA A 31 2.67 4.97 -15.22
N PRO A 32 2.93 4.72 -16.52
CA PRO A 32 3.17 5.78 -17.48
C PRO A 32 1.90 6.59 -17.74
N VAL A 33 2.09 7.87 -18.08
CA VAL A 33 1.01 8.79 -18.44
C VAL A 33 0.97 8.94 -19.96
N TYR A 34 -0.22 8.75 -20.51
CA TYR A 34 -0.53 8.93 -21.93
C TYR A 34 -1.39 10.19 -22.10
N ARG A 35 -1.49 10.64 -23.35
CA ARG A 35 -2.32 11.77 -23.74
C ARG A 35 -3.08 11.44 -25.02
N THR A 36 -4.35 11.80 -25.05
CA THR A 36 -5.16 11.79 -26.28
C THR A 36 -4.61 12.81 -27.28
N ALA A 37 -5.13 12.80 -28.51
CA ALA A 37 -4.82 13.82 -29.50
C ALA A 37 -5.17 15.25 -29.02
N ALA A 38 -6.22 15.40 -28.20
CA ALA A 38 -6.59 16.69 -27.59
C ALA A 38 -5.78 17.04 -26.33
N GLY A 39 -4.85 16.17 -25.90
CA GLY A 39 -3.96 16.42 -24.77
C GLY A 39 -4.47 15.94 -23.41
N THR A 40 -5.68 15.35 -23.34
CA THR A 40 -6.26 14.82 -22.09
C THR A 40 -5.42 13.70 -21.54
N ALA A 41 -4.99 13.81 -20.28
CA ALA A 41 -4.13 12.83 -19.64
C ALA A 41 -4.91 11.57 -19.22
N TYR A 42 -4.34 10.40 -19.49
CA TYR A 42 -4.88 9.12 -19.01
C TYR A 42 -3.78 8.09 -18.68
N LEU A 43 -4.17 7.03 -17.98
CA LEU A 43 -3.30 5.91 -17.62
C LEU A 43 -3.90 4.59 -18.10
N LYS A 44 -3.03 3.64 -18.44
CA LYS A 44 -3.39 2.29 -18.89
C LYS A 44 -3.15 1.21 -17.82
N SER A 45 -2.35 1.53 -16.81
CA SER A 45 -1.99 0.60 -15.73
C SER A 45 -2.04 1.29 -14.36
N PRO A 46 -2.21 0.52 -13.28
CA PRO A 46 -2.11 1.06 -11.93
C PRO A 46 -0.65 1.29 -11.54
N GLY A 47 -0.41 2.37 -10.80
CA GLY A 47 0.84 2.61 -10.08
C GLY A 47 0.65 2.39 -8.58
N VAL A 48 1.66 1.80 -7.94
CA VAL A 48 1.68 1.46 -6.52
C VAL A 48 3.02 1.87 -5.94
N VAL A 49 3.00 2.73 -4.93
CA VAL A 49 4.21 3.18 -4.22
C VAL A 49 4.04 2.93 -2.74
N ILE A 50 5.00 2.27 -2.10
CA ILE A 50 5.04 2.17 -0.64
C ILE A 50 5.58 3.48 -0.08
N LEU A 51 4.77 4.18 0.71
CA LEU A 51 5.15 5.43 1.37
C LEU A 51 5.64 5.21 2.80
N ALA A 52 5.10 4.19 3.48
CA ALA A 52 5.47 3.87 4.85
C ALA A 52 5.43 2.36 5.08
N LYS A 53 6.36 1.88 5.90
CA LYS A 53 6.46 0.50 6.40
C LYS A 53 6.98 0.53 7.84
N PRO A 54 6.75 -0.51 8.65
CA PRO A 54 7.19 -0.51 10.04
C PRO A 54 8.72 -0.47 10.16
N GLN A 55 9.23 0.39 11.05
CA GLN A 55 10.58 0.33 11.59
C GLN A 55 10.50 -0.09 13.06
N THR A 56 11.28 -1.09 13.45
CA THR A 56 11.13 -1.75 14.75
C THR A 56 12.42 -1.64 15.55
N ASN A 57 12.33 -1.03 16.73
CA ASN A 57 13.44 -0.91 17.67
C ASN A 57 13.31 -1.98 18.78
N VAL A 58 13.79 -3.19 18.54
CA VAL A 58 13.77 -4.28 19.52
C VAL A 58 14.64 -3.96 20.74
N ARG A 59 15.77 -3.27 20.54
CA ARG A 59 16.70 -2.90 21.62
C ARG A 59 16.04 -2.01 22.67
N GLY A 60 14.98 -1.29 22.31
CA GLY A 60 14.17 -0.52 23.27
C GLY A 60 13.53 -1.36 24.39
N LEU A 61 13.48 -2.69 24.25
CA LEU A 61 12.99 -3.60 25.30
C LEU A 61 13.99 -3.85 26.43
N GLY A 62 15.26 -3.40 26.33
CA GLY A 62 16.32 -3.71 27.30
C GLY A 62 15.91 -3.53 28.76
N GLY A 63 15.48 -2.33 29.14
CA GLY A 63 15.07 -2.06 30.52
C GLY A 63 13.84 -2.88 30.97
N PHE A 64 12.96 -3.27 30.05
CA PHE A 64 11.85 -4.17 30.37
C PHE A 64 12.35 -5.60 30.63
N LEU A 65 13.24 -6.12 29.78
CA LEU A 65 13.76 -7.49 29.88
C LEU A 65 14.71 -7.67 31.07
N GLU A 66 15.52 -6.66 31.39
CA GLU A 66 16.43 -6.63 32.54
C GLU A 66 15.70 -6.55 33.88
N GLY A 67 14.43 -6.12 33.88
CA GLY A 67 13.62 -6.01 35.09
C GLY A 67 13.09 -7.34 35.64
N PHE A 68 13.31 -8.45 34.94
CA PHE A 68 12.90 -9.80 35.37
C PHE A 68 14.05 -10.56 36.04
N ASP A 69 13.73 -11.70 36.65
CA ASP A 69 14.72 -12.60 37.25
C ASP A 69 15.84 -12.95 36.24
N PRO A 70 17.13 -12.69 36.56
CA PRO A 70 18.26 -12.98 35.67
C PRO A 70 18.31 -14.43 35.19
N ASP A 71 17.83 -15.40 35.98
CA ASP A 71 17.86 -16.82 35.63
C ASP A 71 16.93 -17.15 34.43
N LEU A 72 15.99 -16.27 34.10
CA LEU A 72 15.13 -16.41 32.92
C LEU A 72 15.87 -16.14 31.60
N GLY A 73 17.01 -15.43 31.64
CA GLY A 73 17.84 -15.15 30.47
C GLY A 73 17.14 -14.31 29.39
N PHE A 74 16.17 -13.47 29.76
CA PHE A 74 15.39 -12.66 28.83
C PHE A 74 16.20 -11.62 28.03
N PRO A 75 17.24 -10.94 28.59
CA PRO A 75 18.04 -9.98 27.82
C PRO A 75 18.66 -10.55 26.54
N GLY A 76 18.97 -11.86 26.51
CA GLY A 76 19.47 -12.54 25.31
C GLY A 76 18.48 -12.59 24.14
N TYR A 77 17.25 -12.09 24.31
CA TYR A 77 16.33 -11.80 23.22
C TYR A 77 16.87 -10.75 22.23
N LEU A 78 17.59 -9.75 22.75
CA LEU A 78 18.08 -8.61 21.99
C LEU A 78 19.24 -8.95 21.06
N ASP A 79 19.88 -10.09 21.30
CA ASP A 79 21.09 -10.55 20.62
C ASP A 79 20.80 -11.68 19.61
N ASP A 80 19.56 -11.76 19.10
CA ASP A 80 19.22 -12.71 18.04
C ASP A 80 20.06 -12.39 16.77
N PRO A 81 20.90 -13.32 16.27
CA PRO A 81 21.86 -13.02 15.20
C PRO A 81 21.21 -12.87 13.82
N THR A 82 19.97 -13.33 13.66
CA THR A 82 19.23 -13.20 12.41
C THR A 82 18.39 -11.95 12.42
N GLU A 83 18.56 -11.07 11.45
CA GLU A 83 17.71 -9.90 11.29
C GLU A 83 16.38 -10.28 10.61
N LEU A 84 15.29 -9.63 11.04
CA LEU A 84 14.00 -9.70 10.37
C LEU A 84 13.62 -8.33 9.81
N PRO A 85 12.85 -8.28 8.71
CA PRO A 85 12.18 -7.05 8.30
C PRO A 85 11.39 -6.45 9.46
N GLY A 86 11.37 -5.11 9.57
CA GLY A 86 10.76 -4.40 10.69
C GLY A 86 9.32 -4.86 11.00
N SER A 87 8.49 -5.08 9.98
CA SER A 87 7.13 -5.60 10.13
C SER A 87 7.09 -6.99 10.80
N SER A 88 7.89 -7.93 10.30
CA SER A 88 7.98 -9.28 10.87
C SER A 88 8.56 -9.25 12.28
N GLN A 89 9.60 -8.46 12.52
CA GLN A 89 10.16 -8.30 13.85
C GLN A 89 9.12 -7.76 14.83
N LEU A 90 8.31 -6.77 14.43
CA LEU A 90 7.26 -6.17 15.25
C LEU A 90 6.20 -7.21 15.65
N CYS A 91 5.66 -7.95 14.67
CA CYS A 91 4.63 -8.95 14.92
C CYS A 91 5.15 -10.12 15.77
N LYS A 92 6.38 -10.59 15.53
CA LYS A 92 6.99 -11.65 16.35
C LYS A 92 7.18 -11.20 17.80
N THR A 93 7.69 -9.98 17.98
CA THR A 93 7.92 -9.38 19.30
C THR A 93 6.59 -9.25 20.06
N ALA A 94 5.54 -8.75 19.40
CA ALA A 94 4.21 -8.64 19.99
C ALA A 94 3.63 -10.02 20.40
N GLY A 95 3.75 -11.02 19.53
CA GLY A 95 3.29 -12.37 19.85
C GLY A 95 4.05 -13.02 21.00
N GLN A 96 5.37 -12.84 21.10
CA GLN A 96 6.17 -13.41 22.20
C GLN A 96 5.97 -12.65 23.51
N LEU A 97 5.66 -11.36 23.45
CA LEU A 97 5.29 -10.56 24.62
C LEU A 97 4.07 -11.13 25.35
N CYS A 98 3.03 -11.56 24.63
CA CYS A 98 1.82 -12.14 25.21
C CYS A 98 2.08 -13.37 26.11
N TYR A 99 3.20 -14.07 25.90
CA TYR A 99 3.58 -15.28 26.63
C TYR A 99 4.92 -15.15 27.37
N ALA A 100 5.46 -13.92 27.50
CA ALA A 100 6.80 -13.66 28.04
C ALA A 100 7.88 -14.60 27.48
N SER A 101 7.76 -14.97 26.20
CA SER A 101 8.58 -16.01 25.57
C SER A 101 9.90 -15.46 25.02
N PHE A 102 10.71 -14.87 25.91
CA PHE A 102 11.97 -14.19 25.57
C PHE A 102 13.23 -15.01 25.90
N GLY A 103 13.10 -15.99 26.79
CA GLY A 103 14.23 -16.79 27.27
C GLY A 103 14.87 -17.72 26.24
N PRO A 104 15.86 -18.54 26.63
CA PRO A 104 16.68 -19.34 25.71
C PRO A 104 15.91 -20.33 24.82
N ARG A 105 14.74 -20.81 25.26
CA ARG A 105 13.88 -21.75 24.52
C ARG A 105 12.88 -21.07 23.57
N ARG A 106 12.96 -19.74 23.39
CA ARG A 106 12.11 -19.00 22.46
C ARG A 106 12.27 -19.51 21.02
N THR A 107 11.33 -19.14 20.16
CA THR A 107 11.58 -19.23 18.71
C THR A 107 12.48 -18.07 18.28
N THR A 108 13.62 -18.37 17.64
CA THR A 108 14.58 -17.39 17.11
C THR A 108 14.10 -16.75 15.80
N ASN A 109 14.77 -15.69 15.34
CA ASN A 109 14.40 -14.98 14.10
C ASN A 109 14.56 -15.86 12.86
N GLU A 110 15.59 -16.72 12.82
CA GLU A 110 15.76 -17.75 11.78
C GLU A 110 14.50 -18.62 11.60
N ASN A 111 13.78 -18.89 12.69
CA ASN A 111 12.59 -19.73 12.71
C ASN A 111 11.27 -18.93 12.67
N ALA A 112 11.31 -17.64 12.29
CA ALA A 112 10.14 -16.77 12.31
C ALA A 112 9.00 -17.25 11.39
N ALA A 113 9.31 -17.83 10.23
CA ALA A 113 8.30 -18.36 9.31
C ALA A 113 7.44 -19.45 9.97
N SER A 114 8.08 -20.40 10.67
CA SER A 114 7.36 -21.45 11.41
C SER A 114 6.61 -20.90 12.62
N TYR A 115 7.15 -19.86 13.28
CA TYR A 115 6.45 -19.14 14.33
C TYR A 115 5.14 -18.53 13.82
N PHE A 116 5.17 -17.76 12.72
CA PHE A 116 3.96 -17.17 12.15
C PHE A 116 2.98 -18.22 11.64
N GLY A 117 3.46 -19.33 11.07
CA GLY A 117 2.62 -20.45 10.67
C GLY A 117 1.82 -21.03 11.84
N ARG A 118 2.48 -21.27 12.99
CA ARG A 118 1.81 -21.77 14.20
C ARG A 118 0.88 -20.73 14.81
N LEU A 119 1.32 -19.48 14.89
CA LEU A 119 0.56 -18.37 15.48
C LEU A 119 -0.75 -18.11 14.72
N THR A 120 -0.68 -18.05 13.39
CA THR A 120 -1.87 -17.88 12.54
C THR A 120 -2.73 -19.14 12.49
N GLY A 121 -2.13 -20.34 12.48
CA GLY A 121 -2.85 -21.61 12.57
C GLY A 121 -3.63 -21.77 13.87
N ALA A 122 -3.15 -21.18 14.97
CA ALA A 122 -3.85 -21.13 16.26
C ALA A 122 -4.92 -20.02 16.36
N GLY A 123 -5.11 -19.21 15.31
CA GLY A 123 -6.09 -18.12 15.30
C GLY A 123 -5.63 -16.82 15.98
N HIS A 124 -4.36 -16.69 16.37
CA HIS A 124 -3.82 -15.47 16.97
C HIS A 124 -3.48 -14.42 15.89
N GLY A 125 -4.47 -14.00 15.12
CA GLY A 125 -4.30 -13.05 14.00
C GLY A 125 -4.04 -11.61 14.42
N SER A 126 -4.48 -11.20 15.62
CA SER A 126 -4.38 -9.81 16.11
C SER A 126 -2.94 -9.29 16.18
N VAL A 127 -1.96 -10.18 16.39
CA VAL A 127 -0.53 -9.82 16.36
C VAL A 127 -0.06 -9.26 15.01
N LEU A 128 -0.77 -9.57 13.91
CA LEU A 128 -0.46 -9.05 12.58
C LEU A 128 -0.94 -7.61 12.39
N GLU A 129 -1.90 -7.15 13.20
CA GLU A 129 -2.45 -5.80 13.14
C GLU A 129 -1.45 -4.72 13.59
N HIS A 130 -0.37 -5.11 14.27
CA HIS A 130 0.70 -4.19 14.65
C HIS A 130 1.50 -3.66 13.46
N ALA A 131 1.65 -4.45 12.38
CA ALA A 131 2.40 -4.04 11.20
C ALA A 131 1.51 -3.26 10.23
N ASN A 132 1.77 -1.94 10.12
CA ASN A 132 1.01 -1.03 9.26
C ASN A 132 1.86 -0.57 8.07
N PHE A 133 1.22 -0.46 6.91
CA PHE A 133 1.81 0.01 5.66
C PHE A 133 0.95 1.14 5.08
N SER A 134 1.59 2.08 4.38
CA SER A 134 0.87 3.13 3.64
C SER A 134 1.29 3.10 2.19
N PHE A 135 0.29 3.15 1.31
CA PHE A 135 0.48 3.07 -0.15
C PHE A 135 -0.09 4.30 -0.83
N LEU A 136 0.63 4.81 -1.82
CA LEU A 136 0.03 5.67 -2.85
C LEU A 136 -0.40 4.77 -4.01
N LEU A 137 -1.71 4.78 -4.27
CA LEU A 137 -2.30 4.12 -5.42
C LEU A 137 -2.75 5.18 -6.43
N TYR A 138 -2.35 5.03 -7.69
CA TYR A 138 -2.76 5.90 -8.79
C TYR A 138 -2.94 5.08 -10.06
N GLY A 139 -3.51 5.67 -11.12
CA GLY A 139 -3.89 4.89 -12.31
C GLY A 139 -5.00 3.87 -12.04
N ILE A 140 -5.73 4.04 -10.93
CA ILE A 140 -6.92 3.26 -10.59
C ILE A 140 -8.17 4.11 -10.80
N SER A 141 -9.24 3.49 -11.31
CA SER A 141 -10.47 4.21 -11.64
C SER A 141 -11.27 4.60 -10.40
N ARG A 142 -12.22 5.53 -10.56
CA ARG A 142 -13.18 5.87 -9.49
C ARG A 142 -14.03 4.67 -9.07
N SER A 143 -14.37 3.77 -10.00
CA SER A 143 -15.10 2.54 -9.66
C SER A 143 -14.28 1.63 -8.76
N VAL A 144 -12.98 1.45 -9.03
CA VAL A 144 -12.07 0.71 -8.14
C VAL A 144 -12.01 1.37 -6.77
N THR A 145 -11.84 2.70 -6.69
CA THR A 145 -11.81 3.38 -5.39
C THR A 145 -13.13 3.28 -4.62
N HIS A 146 -14.26 3.11 -5.32
CA HIS A 146 -15.58 2.98 -4.71
C HIS A 146 -15.80 1.60 -4.07
N GLU A 147 -15.17 0.56 -4.62
CA GLU A 147 -15.09 -0.77 -4.00
C GLU A 147 -14.06 -0.81 -2.87
N LEU A 148 -12.87 -0.24 -3.12
CA LEU A 148 -11.74 -0.27 -2.17
C LEU A 148 -12.11 0.33 -0.81
N VAL A 149 -12.83 1.47 -0.78
CA VAL A 149 -13.20 2.13 0.49
C VAL A 149 -14.23 1.35 1.33
N ARG A 150 -14.76 0.24 0.82
CA ARG A 150 -15.66 -0.64 1.58
C ARG A 150 -14.90 -1.53 2.55
N HIS A 151 -13.60 -1.69 2.37
CA HIS A 151 -12.70 -2.37 3.30
C HIS A 151 -12.40 -1.46 4.50
N ARG A 152 -13.10 -1.66 5.61
CA ARG A 152 -13.09 -0.75 6.77
C ARG A 152 -12.02 -1.09 7.81
N ALA A 153 -11.86 -2.37 8.14
CA ALA A 153 -10.97 -2.80 9.21
C ALA A 153 -9.52 -2.56 8.82
N GLY A 154 -8.76 -1.85 9.67
CA GLY A 154 -7.33 -1.60 9.48
C GLY A 154 -6.98 -0.71 8.28
N ALA A 155 -7.94 0.03 7.71
CA ALA A 155 -7.71 0.85 6.52
C ALA A 155 -8.03 2.34 6.77
N GLY A 156 -7.08 3.21 6.43
CA GLY A 156 -7.26 4.66 6.35
C GLY A 156 -7.14 5.12 4.91
N PHE A 157 -8.07 5.96 4.45
CA PHE A 157 -8.08 6.45 3.07
C PHE A 157 -8.02 7.96 3.01
N SER A 158 -7.11 8.48 2.19
CA SER A 158 -7.13 9.85 1.69
C SER A 158 -7.19 9.80 0.17
N GLN A 159 -8.19 10.46 -0.41
CA GLN A 159 -8.41 10.46 -1.86
C GLN A 159 -8.40 11.90 -2.39
N ILE A 160 -7.95 12.05 -3.64
CA ILE A 160 -8.07 13.32 -4.36
C ILE A 160 -9.54 13.74 -4.36
N SER A 161 -9.81 14.90 -3.77
CA SER A 161 -11.16 15.43 -3.68
C SER A 161 -11.52 16.22 -4.93
N GLN A 162 -12.39 15.64 -5.75
CA GLN A 162 -12.95 16.29 -6.94
C GLN A 162 -13.81 17.52 -6.63
N ARG A 163 -14.08 17.82 -5.35
CA ARG A 163 -14.73 19.06 -4.92
C ARG A 163 -13.76 20.26 -4.84
N TYR A 164 -12.46 20.00 -4.69
CA TYR A 164 -11.46 21.05 -4.41
C TYR A 164 -10.36 21.15 -5.47
N VAL A 165 -10.11 20.08 -6.24
CA VAL A 165 -9.10 20.11 -7.29
C VAL A 165 -9.70 20.54 -8.62
N SER A 166 -8.95 21.31 -9.40
CA SER A 166 -9.39 21.80 -10.70
C SER A 166 -9.36 20.71 -11.79
N GLY A 167 -9.96 21.03 -12.94
CA GLY A 167 -9.94 20.18 -14.13
C GLY A 167 -8.52 19.84 -14.62
N ALA A 168 -7.53 20.68 -14.28
CA ALA A 168 -6.13 20.50 -14.68
C ALA A 168 -5.48 19.22 -14.12
N VAL A 169 -6.01 18.67 -13.02
CA VAL A 169 -5.51 17.39 -12.46
C VAL A 169 -6.36 16.19 -12.86
N LEU A 170 -7.35 16.37 -13.75
CA LEU A 170 -8.14 15.26 -14.26
C LEU A 170 -7.25 14.26 -14.98
N ARG A 171 -7.44 12.99 -14.62
CA ARG A 171 -6.80 11.86 -15.27
C ARG A 171 -7.83 10.77 -15.45
N PHE A 172 -7.86 10.20 -16.65
CA PHE A 172 -8.71 9.06 -16.97
C PHE A 172 -7.92 7.76 -16.84
N VAL A 173 -8.64 6.65 -16.69
CA VAL A 173 -8.05 5.32 -16.63
C VAL A 173 -8.71 4.47 -17.70
N GLU A 174 -7.90 4.02 -18.65
CA GLU A 174 -8.32 3.12 -19.71
C GLU A 174 -8.43 1.70 -19.14
N ARG A 175 -9.51 1.00 -19.46
CA ARG A 175 -9.70 -0.38 -19.01
C ARG A 175 -8.80 -1.33 -19.81
N PRO A 176 -8.24 -2.39 -19.20
CA PRO A 176 -7.42 -3.37 -19.91
C PRO A 176 -8.10 -3.95 -21.16
N GLU A 177 -9.42 -4.16 -21.10
CA GLU A 177 -10.20 -4.70 -22.21
C GLU A 177 -10.29 -3.76 -23.43
N TYR A 178 -9.99 -2.47 -23.27
CA TYR A 178 -10.02 -1.49 -24.37
C TYR A 178 -8.68 -1.36 -25.07
N GLN A 179 -7.57 -1.69 -24.38
CA GLN A 179 -6.22 -1.36 -24.82
C GLN A 179 -5.79 -2.13 -26.09
N GLU A 180 -6.32 -3.34 -26.26
CA GLU A 180 -6.03 -4.22 -27.40
C GLU A 180 -7.09 -4.11 -28.52
N ASP A 181 -8.12 -3.28 -28.33
CA ASP A 181 -9.19 -3.05 -29.30
C ASP A 181 -9.17 -1.59 -29.77
N GLY A 182 -8.77 -1.38 -31.03
CA GLY A 182 -8.61 -0.03 -31.59
C GLY A 182 -9.90 0.79 -31.64
N GLU A 183 -11.07 0.15 -31.74
CA GLU A 183 -12.35 0.85 -31.74
C GLU A 183 -12.72 1.30 -30.32
N LEU A 184 -12.59 0.40 -29.33
CA LEU A 184 -12.85 0.71 -27.93
C LEU A 184 -11.85 1.74 -27.38
N HIS A 185 -10.58 1.64 -27.76
CA HIS A 185 -9.55 2.62 -27.43
C HIS A 185 -9.92 4.02 -27.93
N ARG A 186 -10.27 4.13 -29.22
CA ARG A 186 -10.71 5.40 -29.83
C ARG A 186 -11.94 5.97 -29.12
N HIS A 187 -12.94 5.14 -28.85
CA HIS A 187 -14.14 5.56 -28.11
C HIS A 187 -13.84 5.99 -26.68
N PHE A 188 -12.86 5.37 -26.01
CA PHE A 188 -12.38 5.80 -24.72
C PHE A 188 -11.77 7.20 -24.79
N GLU A 189 -10.84 7.46 -25.73
CA GLU A 189 -10.19 8.76 -25.88
C GLU A 189 -11.20 9.86 -26.21
N GLU A 190 -12.08 9.65 -27.19
CA GLU A 190 -13.13 10.60 -27.57
C GLU A 190 -14.08 10.94 -26.40
N ARG A 191 -14.35 9.96 -25.52
CA ARG A 191 -15.19 10.18 -24.33
C ARG A 191 -14.42 10.93 -23.25
N ALA A 192 -13.14 10.62 -23.05
CA ALA A 192 -12.29 11.31 -22.09
C ALA A 192 -12.16 12.80 -22.46
N ASP A 193 -11.90 13.10 -23.73
CA ASP A 193 -11.77 14.46 -24.25
C ASP A 193 -13.05 15.26 -24.06
N ARG A 194 -14.19 14.68 -24.44
CA ARG A 194 -15.51 15.33 -24.29
C ARG A 194 -15.85 15.60 -22.82
N ALA A 195 -15.55 14.66 -21.94
CA ALA A 195 -15.79 14.82 -20.51
C ALA A 195 -14.88 15.89 -19.89
N ALA A 196 -13.61 15.95 -20.30
CA ALA A 196 -12.67 16.96 -19.84
C ALA A 196 -13.08 18.37 -20.30
N ALA A 197 -13.42 18.52 -21.58
CA ALA A 197 -13.89 19.79 -22.16
C ALA A 197 -15.17 20.28 -21.47
N GLY A 198 -16.19 19.42 -21.38
CA GLY A 198 -17.46 19.77 -20.73
C GLY A 198 -17.30 20.12 -19.25
N TYR A 199 -16.39 19.44 -18.52
CA TYR A 199 -16.07 19.82 -17.14
C TYR A 199 -15.44 21.22 -17.06
N GLY A 200 -14.50 21.52 -17.96
CA GLY A 200 -13.86 22.84 -18.05
C GLY A 200 -14.88 23.95 -18.31
N GLU A 201 -15.72 23.79 -19.32
CA GLU A 201 -16.77 24.74 -19.69
C GLU A 201 -17.73 25.02 -18.51
N MET A 202 -18.19 23.98 -17.82
CA MET A 202 -19.06 24.13 -16.65
C MET A 202 -18.35 24.82 -15.49
N ALA A 203 -17.08 24.47 -15.23
CA ALA A 203 -16.30 25.07 -14.15
C ALA A 203 -16.04 26.57 -14.39
N GLU A 204 -15.70 26.93 -15.63
CA GLU A 204 -15.54 28.33 -16.04
C GLU A 204 -16.84 29.11 -15.86
N ARG A 205 -17.97 28.55 -16.32
CA ARG A 205 -19.27 29.22 -16.16
C ARG A 205 -19.66 29.41 -14.69
N LEU A 206 -19.37 28.43 -13.84
CA LEU A 206 -19.62 28.56 -12.39
C LEU A 206 -18.74 29.64 -11.75
N LEU A 207 -17.50 29.78 -12.20
CA LEU A 207 -16.58 30.83 -11.73
C LEU A 207 -17.08 32.23 -12.12
N GLU A 208 -17.55 32.40 -13.36
CA GLU A 208 -18.15 33.65 -13.82
C GLU A 208 -19.36 34.05 -12.96
N LEU A 209 -20.29 33.11 -12.73
CA LEU A 209 -21.48 33.34 -11.91
C LEU A 209 -21.13 33.75 -10.47
N GLN A 210 -20.09 33.15 -9.88
CA GLN A 210 -19.59 33.56 -8.56
C GLN A 210 -19.02 34.98 -8.59
N GLY A 211 -18.29 35.34 -9.65
CA GLY A 211 -17.77 36.70 -9.85
C GLY A 211 -18.88 37.75 -10.02
N GLU A 212 -20.01 37.36 -10.60
CA GLU A 212 -21.23 38.17 -10.75
C GLU A 212 -22.03 38.30 -9.43
N GLY A 213 -21.60 37.65 -8.34
CA GLY A 213 -22.23 37.73 -7.02
C GLY A 213 -23.37 36.74 -6.78
N HIS A 214 -23.52 35.72 -7.65
CA HIS A 214 -24.44 34.62 -7.36
C HIS A 214 -23.89 33.76 -6.20
N ALA A 215 -24.69 33.56 -5.16
CA ALA A 215 -24.38 32.61 -4.10
C ALA A 215 -24.42 31.18 -4.67
N MET A 216 -23.39 30.38 -4.35
CA MET A 216 -23.41 28.92 -4.59
C MET A 216 -24.36 28.19 -3.65
#